data_AF-A0A9E2NEP4-F1
#
_entry.id   AF-A0A9E2NEP4-F1
#
_cell.length_a   1.000
_cell.length_b   1.000
_cell.length_c   1.000
_cell.angle_alpha   90.00
_cell.angle_beta   90.00
_cell.angle_gamma   90.00
#
_symmetry.space_group_name_H-M   'P 1'
#
loop_
_entity.id
_entity.type
_entity.pdbx_description
1 polymer ?
#
loop_
_entity_poly.entity_id
_entity_poly.type
_entity_poly.pdbx_seq_one_letter_code
_entity_poly.pdbx_strand_id
1 'polypeptide(L)'
;MSSLPPASTSSPSEFGLFDSVPTDYLSFGHGRSFDAKKAAQFLTLKKADVGRIASVSQSSVRYDEHIPESVRLRLEEIAMTINWVAKQFDGDAEKTVAWFHARNPLLGDVSPRDMIRLGRFERLRKFIIQAMVSQTRV
;
A
#
# COMPACT_ATOMS: atom_id res chain seq x y z
N MET A 1 -29.69 -20.59 37.86
CA MET A 1 -29.86 -19.46 36.92
C MET A 1 -28.47 -19.06 36.45
N SER A 2 -28.05 -19.55 35.29
CA SER A 2 -26.72 -19.28 34.72
C SER A 2 -26.73 -17.89 34.09
N SER A 3 -25.91 -16.97 34.60
CA SER A 3 -25.69 -15.66 33.97
C SER A 3 -24.62 -15.79 32.90
N LEU A 4 -25.00 -15.45 31.67
CA LEU A 4 -24.10 -15.29 30.52
C LEU A 4 -23.05 -14.19 30.80
N PRO A 5 -21.82 -14.31 30.27
CA PRO A 5 -20.88 -13.20 30.26
C PRO A 5 -21.34 -12.10 29.29
N PRO A 6 -21.08 -10.81 29.58
CA PRO A 6 -21.44 -9.72 28.68
C PRO A 6 -20.58 -9.77 27.41
N ALA A 7 -21.22 -9.43 26.29
CA ALA A 7 -20.63 -9.32 24.96
C ALA A 7 -19.39 -8.41 24.98
N SER A 8 -18.31 -8.87 24.35
CA SER A 8 -17.09 -8.10 24.14
C SER A 8 -17.40 -6.87 23.30
N THR A 9 -17.43 -5.70 23.92
CA THR A 9 -17.47 -4.40 23.25
C THR A 9 -16.14 -4.21 22.52
N SER A 10 -16.15 -4.33 21.19
CA SER A 10 -15.01 -3.99 20.34
C SER A 10 -14.79 -2.48 20.38
N SER A 11 -13.71 -2.04 21.02
CA SER A 11 -13.24 -0.65 21.00
C SER A 11 -13.02 -0.16 19.56
N PRO A 12 -13.19 1.15 19.26
CA PRO A 12 -12.82 1.70 17.97
C PRO A 12 -11.34 1.42 17.74
N SER A 13 -11.01 0.83 16.59
CA SER A 13 -9.68 0.33 16.29
C SER A 13 -8.65 1.45 16.30
N GLU A 14 -7.93 1.62 17.41
CA GLU A 14 -6.70 2.40 17.47
C GLU A 14 -5.70 1.78 16.50
N PHE A 15 -5.11 2.58 15.59
CA PHE A 15 -3.99 2.09 14.77
C PHE A 15 -2.81 1.81 15.70
N GLY A 16 -2.66 0.55 16.09
CA GLY A 16 -1.62 0.08 16.99
C GLY A 16 -0.27 -0.03 16.29
N LEU A 17 0.80 -0.17 17.08
CA LEU A 17 2.17 -0.29 16.57
C LEU A 17 2.32 -1.40 15.50
N PHE A 18 1.55 -2.48 15.63
CA PHE A 18 1.59 -3.66 14.76
C PHE A 18 0.59 -3.60 13.59
N ASP A 19 -0.28 -2.60 13.51
CA ASP A 19 -1.14 -2.37 12.33
C ASP A 19 -0.36 -1.82 11.13
N SER A 20 0.94 -1.57 11.34
CA SER A 20 1.91 -1.22 10.30
C SER A 20 2.17 -2.33 9.27
N VAL A 21 1.63 -3.52 9.47
CA VAL A 21 1.66 -4.61 8.47
C VAL A 21 0.22 -5.01 8.14
N PRO A 22 -0.33 -4.63 6.98
CA PRO A 22 -1.69 -5.00 6.61
C PRO A 22 -1.76 -6.47 6.19
N THR A 23 -2.96 -7.05 6.34
CA THR A 23 -3.31 -8.32 5.69
C THR A 23 -3.13 -8.21 4.17
N ASP A 24 -2.67 -9.29 3.55
CA ASP A 24 -2.44 -9.33 2.10
C ASP A 24 -3.73 -9.57 1.30
N TYR A 25 -4.61 -8.57 1.30
CA TYR A 25 -5.91 -8.63 0.61
C TYR A 25 -5.77 -8.95 -0.88
N LEU A 26 -4.71 -8.45 -1.52
CA LEU A 26 -4.52 -8.56 -2.96
C LEU A 26 -3.55 -9.67 -3.37
N SER A 27 -3.11 -10.49 -2.41
CA SER A 27 -2.25 -11.64 -2.62
C SER A 27 -0.92 -11.28 -3.32
N PHE A 28 -0.25 -10.21 -2.89
CA PHE A 28 1.09 -9.86 -3.36
C PHE A 28 2.18 -10.73 -2.72
N GLY A 29 1.90 -11.39 -1.61
CA GLY A 29 2.87 -12.14 -0.80
C GLY A 29 3.69 -11.24 0.13
N HIS A 30 4.52 -11.89 0.96
CA HIS A 30 5.41 -11.22 1.91
C HIS A 30 6.77 -11.91 1.95
N GLY A 31 7.84 -11.15 2.21
CA GLY A 31 9.17 -11.74 2.37
C GLY A 31 9.54 -12.56 1.14
N ARG A 32 9.89 -13.85 1.33
CA ARG A 32 10.34 -14.72 0.22
C ARG A 32 9.30 -14.97 -0.87
N SER A 33 8.00 -14.94 -0.55
CA SER A 33 6.91 -15.16 -1.52
C SER A 33 6.40 -13.88 -2.18
N PHE A 34 7.01 -12.73 -1.89
CA PHE A 34 6.59 -11.45 -2.45
C PHE A 34 6.75 -11.39 -3.97
N ASP A 35 5.66 -11.11 -4.67
CA ASP A 35 5.59 -10.90 -6.12
C ASP A 35 5.66 -9.40 -6.46
N ALA A 36 6.90 -8.94 -6.62
CA ALA A 36 7.21 -7.57 -7.01
C ALA A 36 6.60 -7.18 -8.38
N LYS A 37 6.48 -8.14 -9.30
CA LYS A 37 5.92 -7.88 -10.63
C LYS A 37 4.43 -7.61 -10.52
N LYS A 38 3.71 -8.38 -9.71
CA LYS A 38 2.28 -8.19 -9.47
C LYS A 38 1.99 -6.83 -8.83
N ALA A 39 2.77 -6.40 -7.84
CA ALA A 39 2.65 -5.07 -7.23
C ALA A 39 2.86 -3.94 -8.27
N ALA A 40 3.87 -4.06 -9.12
CA ALA A 40 4.12 -3.09 -10.19
C ALA A 40 3.00 -3.08 -11.24
N GLN A 41 2.47 -4.25 -11.61
CA GLN A 41 1.38 -4.38 -12.58
C GLN A 41 0.06 -3.82 -12.06
N PHE A 42 -0.23 -4.00 -10.76
CA PHE A 42 -1.45 -3.49 -10.13
C PHE A 42 -1.63 -1.99 -10.32
N LEU A 43 -0.53 -1.22 -10.19
CA LEU A 43 -0.52 0.23 -10.44
C LEU A 43 -0.05 0.59 -11.86
N THR A 44 0.07 -0.40 -12.75
CA THR A 44 0.53 -0.24 -14.14
C THR A 44 1.82 0.62 -14.20
N LEU A 45 2.79 0.30 -13.34
CA LEU A 45 4.09 0.97 -13.27
C LEU A 45 5.00 0.45 -14.39
N LYS A 46 5.58 1.37 -15.17
CA LYS A 46 6.57 1.00 -16.18
C LYS A 46 7.93 0.80 -15.53
N LYS A 47 8.85 0.08 -16.20
CA LYS A 47 10.24 -0.06 -15.73
C LYS A 47 10.92 1.28 -15.44
N ALA A 48 10.62 2.32 -16.21
CA ALA A 48 11.12 3.68 -15.97
C ALA A 48 10.64 4.26 -14.62
N ASP A 49 9.37 4.02 -14.27
CA ASP A 49 8.80 4.46 -13.00
C ASP A 49 9.44 3.70 -11.84
N VAL A 50 9.55 2.37 -11.96
CA VAL A 50 10.19 1.51 -10.96
C VAL A 50 11.67 1.87 -10.77
N GLY A 51 12.40 2.14 -11.86
CA GLY A 51 13.79 2.60 -11.79
C GLY A 51 13.93 3.90 -11.01
N ARG A 52 13.03 4.87 -11.25
CA ARG A 52 12.99 6.13 -10.49
C ARG A 52 12.70 5.91 -9.01
N ILE A 53 11.72 5.06 -8.69
CA ILE A 53 11.32 4.76 -7.32
C ILE A 53 12.45 4.07 -6.54
N ALA A 54 13.17 3.14 -7.19
CA ALA A 54 14.24 2.37 -6.59
C ALA A 54 15.63 2.98 -6.74
N SER A 55 15.74 4.17 -7.34
CA SER A 55 17.00 4.86 -7.64
C SER A 55 18.00 3.99 -8.43
N VAL A 56 17.50 3.24 -9.42
CA VAL A 56 18.30 2.42 -10.33
C VAL A 56 18.02 2.79 -11.79
N SER A 57 18.93 2.39 -12.69
CA SER A 57 18.67 2.56 -14.11
C SER A 57 17.47 1.73 -14.57
N GLN A 58 16.72 2.20 -15.56
CA GLN A 58 15.58 1.47 -16.13
C GLN A 58 15.99 0.08 -16.65
N SER A 59 17.18 -0.05 -17.24
CA SER A 59 17.69 -1.31 -17.77
C SER A 59 18.01 -2.32 -16.66
N SER A 60 18.36 -1.85 -15.46
CA SER A 60 18.59 -2.69 -14.29
C SER A 60 17.31 -3.23 -13.64
N VAL A 61 16.12 -2.72 -14.02
CA VAL A 61 14.85 -3.18 -13.44
C VAL A 61 14.50 -4.59 -13.93
N ARG A 62 14.50 -5.54 -13.00
CA ARG A 62 14.15 -6.96 -13.19
C ARG A 62 13.20 -7.40 -12.08
N TYR A 63 12.48 -8.50 -12.33
CA TYR A 63 11.53 -9.10 -11.38
C TYR A 63 11.77 -10.61 -11.20
N ASP A 64 12.90 -11.11 -11.71
CA ASP A 64 13.31 -12.50 -11.59
C ASP A 64 14.17 -12.68 -10.32
N GLU A 65 14.82 -13.83 -10.18
CA GLU A 65 15.69 -14.17 -9.04
C GLU A 65 16.85 -13.18 -8.83
N HIS A 66 17.19 -12.38 -9.86
CA HIS A 66 18.25 -11.37 -9.82
C HIS A 66 17.68 -9.95 -9.70
N ILE A 67 16.47 -9.80 -9.16
CA ILE A 67 15.89 -8.51 -8.82
C ILE A 67 16.85 -7.71 -7.92
N PRO A 68 17.18 -6.45 -8.26
CA PRO A 68 17.94 -5.60 -7.36
C PRO A 68 17.22 -5.41 -6.03
N GLU A 69 17.94 -5.50 -4.92
CA GLU A 69 17.37 -5.39 -3.57
C GLU A 69 16.57 -4.10 -3.39
N SER A 70 17.06 -2.97 -3.91
CA SER A 70 16.35 -1.69 -3.88
C SER A 70 15.00 -1.73 -4.60
N VAL A 71 14.91 -2.44 -5.73
CA VAL A 71 13.65 -2.59 -6.48
C VAL A 71 12.67 -3.43 -5.68
N ARG A 72 13.14 -4.55 -5.12
CA ARG A 72 12.31 -5.44 -4.28
C ARG A 72 11.74 -4.68 -3.09
N LEU A 73 12.60 -4.02 -2.31
CA LEU A 73 12.22 -3.31 -1.09
C LEU A 73 11.19 -2.23 -1.38
N ARG A 74 11.40 -1.40 -2.41
CA ARG A 74 10.45 -0.34 -2.75
C ARG A 74 9.11 -0.85 -3.24
N LEU A 75 9.10 -1.94 -4.01
CA LEU A 75 7.85 -2.54 -4.44
C LEU A 75 7.09 -3.22 -3.30
N GLU A 76 7.80 -3.78 -2.31
CA GLU A 76 7.20 -4.34 -1.10
C GLU A 76 6.54 -3.23 -0.26
N GLU A 77 7.20 -2.07 -0.11
CA GLU A 77 6.59 -0.91 0.54
C GLU A 77 5.34 -0.40 -0.19
N ILE A 78 5.37 -0.38 -1.52
CA ILE A 78 4.22 -0.02 -2.35
C ILE A 78 3.10 -1.06 -2.15
N ALA A 79 3.42 -2.36 -2.15
CA ALA A 79 2.44 -3.43 -1.95
C ALA A 79 1.76 -3.33 -0.58
N MET A 80 2.51 -3.07 0.48
CA MET A 80 1.94 -2.78 1.81
C MET A 80 1.00 -1.57 1.76
N THR A 81 1.41 -0.51 1.07
CA THR A 81 0.57 0.69 0.93
C THR A 81 -0.73 0.41 0.18
N ILE A 82 -0.66 -0.40 -0.88
CA ILE A 82 -1.84 -0.84 -1.61
C ILE A 82 -2.76 -1.66 -0.70
N ASN A 83 -2.22 -2.60 0.09
CA ASN A 83 -3.01 -3.43 0.99
C ASN A 83 -3.68 -2.61 2.13
N TRP A 84 -3.07 -1.54 2.62
CA TRP A 84 -3.74 -0.61 3.55
C TRP A 84 -4.95 0.07 2.90
N VAL A 85 -4.82 0.53 1.66
CA VAL A 85 -5.93 1.14 0.94
C VAL A 85 -7.00 0.10 0.63
N ALA A 86 -6.61 -1.12 0.25
CA ALA A 86 -7.54 -2.22 0.03
C ALA A 86 -8.35 -2.55 1.28
N LYS A 87 -7.72 -2.53 2.47
CA LYS A 87 -8.42 -2.69 3.75
C LYS A 87 -9.57 -1.71 3.92
N GLN A 88 -9.41 -0.45 3.48
CA GLN A 88 -10.47 0.58 3.57
C GLN A 88 -11.67 0.28 2.67
N PHE A 89 -11.47 -0.54 1.64
CA PHE A 89 -12.50 -0.98 0.70
C PHE A 89 -12.85 -2.46 0.87
N ASP A 90 -12.65 -3.02 2.07
CA ASP A 90 -12.94 -4.44 2.39
C ASP A 90 -12.26 -5.44 1.45
N GLY A 91 -11.08 -5.10 0.93
CA GLY A 91 -10.31 -5.91 -0.01
C GLY A 91 -10.73 -5.77 -1.48
N ASP A 92 -11.62 -4.83 -1.82
CA ASP A 92 -12.07 -4.59 -3.19
C ASP A 92 -10.92 -4.04 -4.06
N ALA A 93 -10.39 -4.90 -4.93
CA ALA A 93 -9.29 -4.59 -5.82
C ALA A 93 -9.64 -3.47 -6.82
N GLU A 94 -10.86 -3.45 -7.34
CA GLU A 94 -11.27 -2.49 -8.37
C GLU A 94 -11.40 -1.08 -7.78
N LYS A 95 -12.02 -0.96 -6.60
CA LYS A 95 -12.08 0.31 -5.86
C LYS A 95 -10.70 0.80 -5.46
N THR A 96 -9.83 -0.12 -5.06
CA THR A 96 -8.44 0.21 -4.71
C THR A 96 -7.72 0.80 -5.91
N VAL A 97 -7.76 0.15 -7.08
CA VAL A 97 -7.18 0.69 -8.32
C VAL A 97 -7.80 2.05 -8.66
N ALA A 98 -9.13 2.17 -8.61
CA ALA A 98 -9.83 3.41 -8.91
C ALA A 98 -9.36 4.55 -8.00
N TRP A 99 -9.17 4.31 -6.70
CA TRP A 99 -8.66 5.30 -5.76
C TRP A 99 -7.22 5.74 -6.09
N PHE A 100 -6.33 4.80 -6.47
CA PHE A 100 -4.97 5.15 -6.86
C PHE A 100 -4.91 5.98 -8.15
N HIS A 101 -5.90 5.83 -9.04
CA HIS A 101 -5.99 6.59 -10.30
C HIS A 101 -6.74 7.92 -10.15
N ALA A 102 -7.65 8.04 -9.19
CA ALA A 102 -8.42 9.26 -8.96
C ALA A 102 -7.50 10.41 -8.50
N ARG A 103 -7.70 11.60 -9.06
CA ARG A 103 -7.04 12.81 -8.57
C ARG A 103 -7.61 13.16 -7.19
N ASN A 104 -6.74 13.52 -6.26
CA ASN A 104 -7.13 13.84 -4.90
C ASN A 104 -6.73 15.28 -4.56
N PRO A 105 -7.69 16.19 -4.29
CA PRO A 105 -7.40 17.56 -3.87
C PRO A 105 -6.51 17.64 -2.62
N LEU A 106 -6.64 16.68 -1.69
CA LEU A 106 -5.83 16.62 -0.46
C LEU A 106 -4.36 16.27 -0.73
N LEU A 107 -4.05 15.74 -1.92
CA LEU A 107 -2.69 15.45 -2.39
C LEU A 107 -2.16 16.54 -3.35
N GLY A 108 -2.82 17.70 -3.40
CA GLY A 108 -2.49 18.77 -4.34
C GLY A 108 -3.03 18.53 -5.74
N ASP A 109 -4.20 17.89 -5.83
CA ASP A 109 -4.90 17.56 -7.09
C ASP A 109 -4.08 16.64 -8.02
N VAL A 110 -3.35 15.69 -7.42
CA VAL A 110 -2.57 14.65 -8.10
C VAL A 110 -3.09 13.28 -7.67
N SER A 111 -3.02 12.28 -8.56
CA SER A 111 -3.39 10.91 -8.22
C SER A 111 -2.31 10.25 -7.33
N PRO A 112 -2.69 9.38 -6.37
CA PRO A 112 -1.72 8.60 -5.60
C PRO A 112 -0.72 7.82 -6.47
N ARG A 113 -1.18 7.26 -7.59
CA ARG A 113 -0.32 6.60 -8.58
C ARG A 113 0.72 7.55 -9.16
N ASP A 114 0.33 8.75 -9.54
CA ASP A 114 1.28 9.72 -10.11
C ASP A 114 2.28 10.21 -9.06
N MET A 115 1.87 10.34 -7.79
CA MET A 115 2.82 10.58 -6.70
C MET A 115 3.90 9.49 -6.63
N ILE A 116 3.51 8.21 -6.74
CA ILE A 116 4.44 7.09 -6.76
C ILE A 116 5.38 7.20 -7.97
N ARG A 117 4.83 7.40 -9.17
CA ARG A 117 5.61 7.49 -10.42
C ARG A 117 6.61 8.65 -10.44
N LEU A 118 6.27 9.76 -9.78
CA LEU A 118 7.11 10.94 -9.65
C LEU A 118 8.11 10.86 -8.47
N GLY A 119 8.21 9.72 -7.79
CA GLY A 119 9.14 9.52 -6.67
C GLY A 119 8.71 10.18 -5.36
N ARG A 120 7.44 10.60 -5.23
CA ARG A 120 6.86 11.22 -4.03
C ARG A 120 6.19 10.20 -3.11
N PHE A 121 6.64 8.94 -3.17
CA PHE A 121 6.04 7.83 -2.45
C PHE A 121 6.05 8.03 -0.92
N GLU A 122 7.17 8.49 -0.35
CA GLU A 122 7.27 8.76 1.10
C GLU A 122 6.22 9.75 1.60
N ARG A 123 5.90 10.77 0.78
CA ARG A 123 4.84 11.74 1.11
C ARG A 123 3.46 11.10 1.08
N LEU A 124 3.19 10.24 0.09
CA LEU A 124 1.94 9.50 0.01
C LEU A 124 1.76 8.55 1.19
N ARG A 125 2.81 7.78 1.54
CA ARG A 125 2.79 6.85 2.67
C ARG A 125 2.47 7.56 3.99
N LYS A 126 3.16 8.68 4.26
CA LYS A 126 2.88 9.51 5.45
C LYS A 126 1.44 10.00 5.49
N PHE A 127 0.91 10.44 4.36
CA PHE A 127 -0.48 10.90 4.25
C PHE A 127 -1.46 9.76 4.58
N ILE A 128 -1.27 8.57 4.04
CA ILE A 128 -2.13 7.40 4.30
C ILE A 128 -2.09 7.02 5.78
N ILE A 129 -0.90 6.89 6.36
CA ILE A 129 -0.75 6.58 7.80
C ILE A 129 -1.43 7.65 8.65
N GLN A 130 -1.24 8.94 8.33
CA GLN A 130 -1.89 10.03 9.06
C GLN A 130 -3.41 9.97 8.93
N ALA A 131 -3.94 9.67 7.76
CA ALA A 131 -5.38 9.52 7.53
C ALA A 131 -5.94 8.34 8.35
N MET A 132 -5.23 7.21 8.41
CA MET A 132 -5.60 6.04 9.20
C MET A 132 -5.61 6.34 10.71
N VAL A 133 -4.67 7.14 11.21
CA VAL A 133 -4.65 7.59 12.61
C VAL A 133 -5.73 8.63 12.90
N SER A 134 -6.08 9.47 11.92
CA SER A 134 -7.02 10.59 12.11
C SER A 134 -8.49 10.17 11.99
N GLN A 135 -8.78 9.08 11.28
CA GLN A 135 -10.15 8.52 11.14
C GLN A 135 -10.78 8.09 12.48
N THR A 136 -9.99 8.08 13.55
CA THR A 136 -10.37 7.78 14.94
C THR A 136 -11.08 8.95 15.67
N ARG A 137 -11.22 10.14 15.07
CA ARG A 137 -11.86 11.30 15.73
C ARG A 137 -13.11 11.80 15.01
N VAL A 138 -14.19 11.01 14.99
CA VAL A 138 -15.57 11.54 14.88
C VAL A 138 -16.54 10.63 15.59
#